data_AF-A0A396QKG9-F1
#
_entry.id   AF-A0A396QKG9-F1
#
_cell.length_a   1.000
_cell.length_b   1.000
_cell.length_c   1.000
_cell.angle_alpha   90.00
_cell.angle_beta   90.00
_cell.angle_gamma   90.00
#
_symmetry.space_group_name_H-M   'P 1'
#
loop_
_entity.id
_entity.type
_entity.pdbx_description
1 polymer ?
#
loop_
_entity_poly.entity_id
_entity_poly.type
_entity_poly.pdbx_seq_one_letter_code
_entity_poly.pdbx_strand_id
1 'polypeptide(L)'
;MKQLTCEMCGGTDLIKDGGVFVCQTCGCKYSVEEAKKMMIEGTVEVQGTVQVDNSALVEKYLQNARRAKAKEDWEETEKYYNLVEQNEPDNIEAIFYSAYGKARLSLIDPDIYKREQIFNVLNNCVSIIDDRYNAEKSREMEGIITEISDDIDRLRASDYVFHQELVNGRILTDKYRTVKLFNRLHVNFIETLENITKIDKQVYLYDLIKKHCDLLVKYGELENDSILRRIRDEASSAGEKLAVQQRKERIEAYWAEHEEEKKTLENEKAQLESQLEEAEREKENVPGMEDIKALEERKKGLEDEVDRIAFFKIREKKAKEQEIEDVRTRIYEMKESIAPAVREAQDRVYAVRRKIADITRELTKDRRQE
;
A
#
# COMPACT_ATOMS: atom_id res chain seq x y z
N MET A 1 67.09 -16.78 -5.82
CA MET A 1 67.03 -16.67 -4.34
C MET A 1 66.63 -15.24 -4.02
N LYS A 2 65.66 -15.00 -3.13
CA LYS A 2 65.28 -13.64 -2.73
C LYS A 2 66.49 -12.95 -2.07
N GLN A 3 66.76 -11.71 -2.46
CA GLN A 3 67.85 -10.92 -1.93
C GLN A 3 67.49 -10.44 -0.52
N LEU A 4 68.38 -10.64 0.45
CA LEU A 4 68.22 -10.14 1.81
C LEU A 4 68.42 -8.62 1.80
N THR A 5 67.49 -7.89 2.41
CA THR A 5 67.55 -6.44 2.56
C THR A 5 67.65 -6.11 4.04
N CYS A 6 68.60 -5.27 4.42
CA CYS A 6 68.78 -4.82 5.79
C CYS A 6 67.60 -3.94 6.20
N GLU A 7 66.87 -4.31 7.25
CA GLU A 7 65.72 -3.55 7.76
C GLU A 7 66.09 -2.16 8.27
N MET A 8 67.31 -1.98 8.79
CA MET A 8 67.74 -0.70 9.36
C MET A 8 68.09 0.38 8.34
N CYS A 9 68.59 -0.01 7.16
CA CYS A 9 69.09 0.96 6.18
C CYS A 9 68.69 0.67 4.73
N GLY A 10 67.93 -0.40 4.47
CA GLY A 10 67.51 -0.81 3.12
C GLY A 10 68.65 -1.35 2.23
N GLY A 11 69.87 -1.48 2.77
CA GLY A 11 71.03 -1.99 2.03
C GLY A 11 70.90 -3.49 1.77
N THR A 12 71.26 -3.94 0.57
CA THR A 12 71.13 -5.35 0.15
C THR A 12 72.43 -6.13 0.20
N ASP A 13 73.49 -5.52 0.73
CA ASP A 13 74.82 -6.10 0.87
C ASP A 13 75.04 -6.63 2.29
N LEU A 14 74.67 -7.90 2.49
CA LEU A 14 74.82 -8.63 3.76
C LEU A 14 75.73 -9.84 3.56
N ILE A 15 76.83 -9.90 4.30
CA ILE A 15 77.77 -11.03 4.27
C ILE A 15 77.63 -11.88 5.53
N LYS A 16 77.87 -13.19 5.41
CA LYS A 16 77.87 -14.10 6.56
C LYS A 16 79.26 -14.14 7.19
N ASP A 17 79.36 -13.74 8.44
CA ASP A 17 80.60 -13.77 9.22
C ASP A 17 80.33 -14.33 10.63
N GLY A 18 81.13 -15.30 11.07
CA GLY A 18 81.04 -15.87 12.43
C GLY A 18 79.67 -16.45 12.84
N GLY A 19 78.82 -16.85 11.88
CA GLY A 19 77.48 -17.39 12.17
C GLY A 19 76.35 -16.36 12.24
N VAL A 20 76.62 -15.09 11.93
CA VAL A 20 75.63 -14.01 11.78
C VAL A 20 75.77 -13.33 10.41
N PHE A 21 74.73 -12.67 9.93
CA PHE A 21 74.74 -11.86 8.71
C PHE A 21 74.98 -10.40 9.07
N VAL A 22 75.98 -9.75 8.47
CA VAL A 22 76.35 -8.36 8.78
C VAL A 22 76.14 -7.49 7.54
N CYS A 23 75.30 -6.47 7.68
CA CYS A 23 75.10 -5.45 6.65
C CYS A 23 76.35 -4.59 6.50
N GLN A 24 76.92 -4.54 5.30
CA GLN A 24 78.14 -3.78 5.03
C GLN A 24 77.92 -2.26 5.02
N THR A 25 76.68 -1.81 4.84
CA THR A 25 76.34 -0.39 4.78
C THR A 25 76.19 0.27 6.16
N CYS A 26 75.59 -0.42 7.12
CA CYS A 26 75.31 0.15 8.46
C CYS A 26 75.86 -0.67 9.64
N GLY A 27 76.45 -1.84 9.38
CA GLY A 27 77.01 -2.71 10.43
C GLY A 27 75.97 -3.50 11.23
N CYS A 28 74.68 -3.43 10.89
CA CYS A 28 73.63 -4.18 11.56
C CYS A 28 73.86 -5.70 11.40
N LYS A 29 73.68 -6.45 12.49
CA LYS A 29 73.92 -7.90 12.53
C LYS A 29 72.61 -8.64 12.73
N TYR A 30 72.39 -9.68 11.94
CA TYR A 30 71.23 -10.55 12.00
C TYR A 30 71.67 -11.98 12.29
N SER A 31 71.01 -12.67 13.20
CA SER A 31 71.18 -14.11 13.36
C SER A 31 70.69 -14.86 12.11
N VAL A 32 71.07 -16.13 11.98
CA VAL A 32 70.60 -16.98 10.87
C VAL A 32 69.07 -17.12 10.87
N GLU A 33 68.43 -17.14 12.04
CA GLU A 33 66.98 -17.27 12.15
C GLU A 33 66.25 -15.97 11.80
N GLU A 34 66.80 -14.81 12.19
CA GLU A 34 66.27 -13.50 11.76
C GLU A 34 66.43 -13.30 10.25
N ALA A 35 67.57 -13.69 9.69
CA ALA A 35 67.77 -13.68 8.24
C ALA A 35 66.78 -14.60 7.51
N LYS A 36 66.47 -15.78 8.04
CA LYS A 36 65.43 -16.64 7.47
C LYS A 36 64.03 -16.01 7.54
N LYS A 37 63.68 -15.35 8.65
CA LYS A 37 62.39 -14.64 8.78
C LYS A 37 62.25 -13.52 7.75
N MET A 38 63.30 -12.74 7.54
CA MET A 38 63.35 -11.70 6.49
C MET A 38 63.20 -12.25 5.05
N MET A 39 63.45 -13.56 4.83
CA MET A 39 63.20 -14.20 3.53
C MET A 39 61.74 -14.70 3.38
N ILE A 40 61.02 -14.88 4.49
CA ILE A 40 59.65 -15.44 4.53
C ILE A 40 58.61 -14.32 4.56
N GLU A 41 58.83 -13.26 5.32
CA GLU A 41 57.95 -12.10 5.41
C GLU A 41 58.19 -11.16 4.22
N GLY A 42 57.69 -11.59 3.06
CA GLY A 42 57.39 -10.64 1.98
C GLY A 42 56.28 -9.70 2.43
N THR A 43 56.35 -8.44 2.01
CA THR A 43 55.21 -7.52 2.00
C THR A 43 53.99 -8.26 1.44
N VAL A 44 52.98 -8.46 2.30
CA VAL A 44 51.68 -8.96 1.86
C VAL A 44 51.06 -7.82 1.06
N GLU A 45 51.20 -7.85 -0.26
CA GLU A 45 50.28 -7.14 -1.12
C GLU A 45 48.89 -7.73 -0.84
N VAL A 46 48.09 -7.01 -0.05
CA VAL A 46 46.67 -7.34 0.16
C VAL A 46 45.93 -6.96 -1.14
N GLN A 47 46.17 -7.71 -2.21
CA GLN A 47 45.29 -7.78 -3.37
C GLN A 47 44.14 -8.76 -3.07
N GLY A 48 43.41 -8.47 -2.00
CA GLY A 48 42.18 -9.15 -1.65
C GLY A 48 41.25 -8.12 -1.06
N THR A 49 40.08 -7.91 -1.69
CA THR A 49 38.99 -7.20 -1.05
C THR A 49 38.58 -8.01 0.18
N VAL A 50 39.02 -7.57 1.37
CA VAL A 50 38.52 -8.10 2.63
C VAL A 50 37.05 -7.66 2.71
N GLN A 51 36.14 -8.54 2.30
CA GLN A 51 34.71 -8.41 2.54
C GLN A 51 34.51 -8.57 4.05
N VAL A 52 34.55 -7.47 4.80
CA VAL A 52 34.22 -7.47 6.23
C VAL A 52 32.69 -7.55 6.33
N ASP A 53 32.18 -8.68 6.81
CA ASP A 53 30.77 -8.82 7.14
C ASP A 53 30.44 -7.93 8.36
N ASN A 54 29.73 -6.83 8.09
CA ASN A 54 29.29 -5.87 9.11
C ASN A 54 27.83 -6.10 9.54
N SER A 55 27.14 -7.16 9.10
CA SER A 55 25.70 -7.30 9.31
C SER A 55 25.30 -7.31 10.79
N ALA A 56 26.08 -7.99 11.66
CA ALA A 56 25.81 -7.99 13.10
C ALA A 56 26.00 -6.60 13.75
N LEU A 57 26.92 -5.80 13.21
CA LEU A 57 27.17 -4.44 13.66
C LEU A 57 26.06 -3.50 13.21
N VAL A 58 25.62 -3.64 11.95
CA VAL A 58 24.51 -2.89 11.37
C VAL A 58 23.22 -3.14 12.14
N GLU A 59 22.87 -4.40 12.41
CA GLU A 59 21.68 -4.75 13.18
C GLU A 59 21.70 -4.11 14.59
N LYS A 60 22.87 -4.11 15.25
CA LYS A 60 23.04 -3.43 16.54
C LYS A 60 22.82 -1.92 16.43
N TYR A 61 23.32 -1.27 15.37
CA TYR A 61 23.10 0.16 15.15
C TYR A 61 21.65 0.48 14.81
N LEU A 62 20.98 -0.33 13.99
CA LEU A 62 19.54 -0.20 13.71
C LEU A 62 18.70 -0.30 14.99
N GLN A 63 18.98 -1.27 15.86
CA GLN A 63 18.28 -1.40 17.15
C GLN A 63 18.50 -0.18 18.05
N ASN A 64 19.70 0.40 18.06
CA ASN A 64 19.96 1.62 18.81
C ASN A 64 19.21 2.82 18.20
N ALA A 65 19.26 2.95 16.87
CA ALA A 65 18.63 4.03 16.13
C ALA A 65 17.10 4.03 16.31
N ARG A 66 16.46 2.87 16.11
CA ARG A 66 15.01 2.69 16.33
C ARG A 66 14.59 2.99 17.77
N ARG A 67 15.40 2.59 18.76
CA ARG A 67 15.16 2.93 20.18
C ARG A 67 15.32 4.42 20.47
N ALA A 68 16.29 5.09 19.86
CA ALA A 68 16.47 6.53 19.98
C ALA A 68 15.28 7.27 19.35
N LYS A 69 14.86 6.86 18.14
CA LYS A 69 13.69 7.40 17.44
C LYS A 69 12.42 7.28 18.26
N ALA A 70 12.17 6.11 18.85
CA ALA A 70 11.02 5.86 19.71
C ALA A 70 10.99 6.72 20.99
N LYS A 71 12.15 7.21 21.44
CA LYS A 71 12.29 8.12 22.58
C LYS A 71 12.32 9.59 22.17
N GLU A 72 12.21 9.87 20.87
CA GLU A 72 12.41 11.20 20.28
C GLU A 72 13.79 11.81 20.59
N ASP A 73 14.79 10.95 20.83
CA ASP A 73 16.19 11.37 20.96
C ASP A 73 16.78 11.55 19.55
N TRP A 74 16.51 12.72 18.97
CA TRP A 74 16.83 13.00 17.58
C TRP A 74 18.34 13.10 17.30
N GLU A 75 19.14 13.46 18.31
CA GLU A 75 20.62 13.49 18.20
C GLU A 75 21.17 12.06 18.08
N GLU A 76 20.76 11.14 18.97
CA GLU A 76 21.19 9.75 18.87
C GLU A 76 20.54 9.04 17.68
N THR A 77 19.33 9.46 17.25
CA THR A 77 18.70 8.97 16.01
C THR A 77 19.57 9.27 14.79
N GLU A 78 19.93 10.56 14.58
CA GLU A 78 20.83 10.97 13.49
C GLU A 78 22.14 10.20 13.55
N LYS A 79 22.76 10.11 14.73
CA LYS A 79 24.05 9.45 14.93
C LYS A 79 24.02 7.97 14.59
N TYR A 80 23.07 7.19 15.12
CA TYR A 80 23.06 5.75 14.87
C TYR A 80 22.63 5.40 13.45
N TYR A 81 21.70 6.15 12.84
CA TYR A 81 21.36 5.91 11.43
C TYR A 81 22.51 6.28 10.50
N ASN A 82 23.30 7.33 10.78
CA ASN A 82 24.54 7.61 10.05
C ASN A 82 25.56 6.46 10.16
N LEU A 83 25.66 5.80 11.32
CA LEU A 83 26.53 4.62 11.48
C LEU A 83 26.03 3.43 10.67
N VAL A 84 24.71 3.25 10.51
CA VAL A 84 24.15 2.24 9.60
C VAL A 84 24.50 2.60 8.16
N GLU A 85 24.24 3.83 7.72
CA GLU A 85 24.49 4.30 6.35
C GLU A 85 25.95 4.15 5.92
N GLN A 86 26.91 4.34 6.85
CA GLN A 86 28.34 4.10 6.58
C GLN A 86 28.69 2.63 6.31
N ASN A 87 27.91 1.70 6.84
CA ASN A 87 28.17 0.25 6.73
C ASN A 87 27.23 -0.45 5.73
N GLU A 88 26.02 0.09 5.51
CA GLU A 88 25.04 -0.30 4.50
C GLU A 88 24.50 0.95 3.78
N PRO A 89 25.22 1.46 2.76
CA PRO A 89 24.84 2.70 2.07
C PRO A 89 23.53 2.64 1.29
N ASP A 90 23.00 1.44 1.02
CA ASP A 90 21.73 1.23 0.32
C ASP A 90 20.54 1.08 1.29
N ASN A 91 20.76 1.19 2.60
CA ASN A 91 19.71 1.03 3.61
C ASN A 91 18.78 2.25 3.62
N ILE A 92 17.59 2.11 3.00
CA ILE A 92 16.57 3.17 2.89
C ILE A 92 16.18 3.77 4.26
N GLU A 93 16.02 2.91 5.27
CA GLU A 93 15.67 3.35 6.62
C GLU A 93 16.75 4.30 7.16
N ALA A 94 18.03 3.93 7.03
CA ALA A 94 19.15 4.75 7.47
C ALA A 94 19.28 6.06 6.68
N ILE A 95 19.20 6.00 5.36
CA ILE A 95 19.25 7.17 4.46
C ILE A 95 18.21 8.22 4.86
N PHE A 96 16.97 7.78 5.11
CA PHE A 96 15.91 8.70 5.49
C PHE A 96 16.10 9.20 6.92
N TYR A 97 16.28 8.30 7.89
CA TYR A 97 16.23 8.69 9.29
C TYR A 97 17.48 9.41 9.80
N SER A 98 18.63 9.27 9.12
CA SER A 98 19.81 10.09 9.39
C SER A 98 19.51 11.58 9.17
N ALA A 99 18.91 11.93 8.03
CA ALA A 99 18.48 13.29 7.73
C ALA A 99 17.23 13.73 8.50
N TYR A 100 16.30 12.80 8.77
CA TYR A 100 15.07 13.09 9.52
C TYR A 100 15.36 13.56 10.95
N GLY A 101 16.25 12.87 11.68
CA GLY A 101 16.65 13.28 13.04
C GLY A 101 17.18 14.71 13.07
N LYS A 102 18.03 15.06 12.10
CA LYS A 102 18.53 16.43 11.93
C LYS A 102 17.42 17.44 11.63
N ALA A 103 16.46 17.09 10.79
CA ALA A 103 15.31 17.93 10.49
C ALA A 103 14.43 18.17 11.74
N ARG A 104 14.23 17.15 12.58
CA ARG A 104 13.51 17.28 13.86
C ARG A 104 14.20 18.27 14.80
N LEU A 105 15.54 18.17 14.96
CA LEU A 105 16.32 19.12 15.76
C LEU A 105 16.24 20.56 15.21
N SER A 106 16.15 20.73 13.90
CA SER A 106 16.07 22.06 13.29
C SER A 106 14.74 22.80 13.57
N LEU A 107 13.71 22.12 14.07
CA LEU A 107 12.43 22.74 14.43
C LEU A 107 12.51 23.58 15.70
N ILE A 108 13.43 23.27 16.62
CA ILE A 108 13.66 24.05 17.86
C ILE A 108 14.68 25.19 17.68
N ASP A 109 15.35 25.23 16.53
CA ASP A 109 16.33 26.27 16.18
C ASP A 109 15.62 27.45 15.50
N PRO A 110 15.78 28.70 15.98
CA PRO A 110 15.15 29.87 15.35
C PRO A 110 15.74 30.25 13.97
N ASP A 111 16.89 29.69 13.58
CA ASP A 111 17.50 29.99 12.28
C ASP A 111 16.81 29.24 11.14
N ILE A 112 15.92 29.96 10.45
CA ILE A 112 15.19 29.44 9.30
C ILE A 112 16.09 29.06 8.12
N TYR A 113 17.24 29.71 7.91
CA TYR A 113 18.13 29.36 6.80
C TYR A 113 18.86 28.05 7.06
N LYS A 114 19.27 27.83 8.31
CA LYS A 114 19.82 26.55 8.74
C LYS A 114 18.78 25.43 8.59
N ARG A 115 17.52 25.69 8.97
CA ARG A 115 16.41 24.75 8.74
C ARG A 115 16.21 24.44 7.26
N GLU A 116 16.20 25.44 6.38
CA GLU A 116 16.07 25.23 4.93
C GLU A 116 17.19 24.35 4.37
N GLN A 117 18.45 24.57 4.79
CA GLN A 117 19.57 23.73 4.39
C GLN A 117 19.39 22.27 4.82
N ILE A 118 18.96 22.04 6.06
CA ILE A 118 18.72 20.69 6.60
C ILE A 118 17.58 20.00 5.84
N PHE A 119 16.49 20.70 5.57
CA PHE A 119 15.38 20.16 4.79
C PHE A 119 15.74 19.89 3.34
N ASN A 120 16.67 20.65 2.74
CA ASN A 120 17.19 20.32 1.40
C ASN A 120 17.92 18.97 1.40
N VAL A 121 18.71 18.67 2.44
CA VAL A 121 19.36 17.36 2.59
C VAL A 121 18.32 16.26 2.75
N LEU A 122 17.32 16.45 3.64
CA LEU A 122 16.24 15.47 3.82
C LEU A 122 15.49 15.21 2.51
N ASN A 123 15.20 16.25 1.72
CA ASN A 123 14.58 16.08 0.41
C ASN A 123 15.45 15.23 -0.54
N ASN A 124 16.76 15.46 -0.56
CA ASN A 124 17.66 14.66 -1.38
C ASN A 124 17.69 13.19 -0.93
N CYS A 125 17.63 12.92 0.38
CA CYS A 125 17.49 11.57 0.92
C CYS A 125 16.18 10.91 0.48
N VAL A 126 15.06 11.65 0.47
CA VAL A 126 13.77 11.14 -0.04
C VAL A 126 13.86 10.78 -1.52
N SER A 127 14.44 11.65 -2.35
CA SER A 127 14.50 11.45 -3.80
C SER A 127 15.38 10.29 -4.27
N ILE A 128 16.16 9.68 -3.37
CA ILE A 128 16.97 8.49 -3.70
C ILE A 128 16.37 7.20 -3.15
N ILE A 129 15.25 7.26 -2.42
CA ILE A 129 14.59 6.06 -1.87
C ILE A 129 14.14 5.14 -3.00
N ASP A 130 13.61 5.69 -4.09
CA ASP A 130 13.17 4.90 -5.25
C ASP A 130 14.33 4.24 -6.01
N ASP A 131 15.49 4.89 -6.08
CA ASP A 131 16.72 4.31 -6.64
C ASP A 131 17.23 3.11 -5.82
N ARG A 132 16.94 3.09 -4.51
CA ARG A 132 17.38 2.04 -3.57
C ARG A 132 16.29 1.01 -3.26
N TYR A 133 15.10 1.18 -3.83
CA TYR A 133 13.97 0.30 -3.60
C TYR A 133 14.27 -1.13 -4.09
N ASN A 134 14.06 -2.12 -3.22
CA ASN A 134 14.26 -3.53 -3.55
C ASN A 134 12.91 -4.28 -3.66
N ALA A 135 12.47 -4.53 -4.90
CA ALA A 135 11.24 -5.26 -5.20
C ALA A 135 11.28 -6.75 -4.83
N GLU A 136 12.45 -7.34 -4.57
CA GLU A 136 12.53 -8.71 -4.03
C GLU A 136 12.17 -8.75 -2.54
N LYS A 137 12.24 -7.59 -1.87
CA LYS A 137 11.93 -7.42 -0.45
C LYS A 137 10.67 -6.58 -0.22
N SER A 138 9.70 -6.60 -1.15
CA SER A 138 8.52 -5.71 -1.11
C SER A 138 7.79 -5.69 0.23
N ARG A 139 7.68 -6.82 0.95
CA ARG A 139 7.03 -6.87 2.28
C ARG A 139 7.81 -6.07 3.35
N GLU A 140 9.14 -6.15 3.32
CA GLU A 140 10.00 -5.35 4.19
C GLU A 140 9.93 -3.87 3.80
N MET A 141 9.96 -3.58 2.49
CA MET A 141 9.89 -2.22 1.96
C MET A 141 8.55 -1.55 2.28
N GLU A 142 7.43 -2.28 2.23
CA GLU A 142 6.11 -1.79 2.64
C GLU A 142 6.13 -1.26 4.07
N GLY A 143 6.73 -2.02 5.00
CA GLY A 143 6.86 -1.58 6.39
C GLY A 143 7.67 -0.30 6.51
N ILE A 144 8.85 -0.25 5.88
CA ILE A 144 9.76 0.92 5.95
C ILE A 144 9.13 2.16 5.32
N ILE A 145 8.57 2.06 4.11
CA ILE A 145 7.97 3.19 3.38
C ILE A 145 6.73 3.71 4.09
N THR A 146 5.92 2.82 4.66
CA THR A 146 4.75 3.23 5.46
C THR A 146 5.18 3.98 6.71
N GLU A 147 6.23 3.53 7.39
CA GLU A 147 6.76 4.22 8.57
C GLU A 147 7.33 5.61 8.20
N ILE A 148 8.06 5.69 7.09
CA ILE A 148 8.55 6.97 6.54
C ILE A 148 7.38 7.92 6.23
N SER A 149 6.32 7.41 5.58
CA SER A 149 5.11 8.19 5.31
C SER A 149 4.51 8.79 6.59
N ASP A 150 4.36 7.97 7.63
CA ASP A 150 3.83 8.39 8.92
C ASP A 150 4.74 9.41 9.62
N ASP A 151 6.06 9.24 9.52
CA ASP A 151 7.03 10.13 10.14
C ASP A 151 7.13 11.48 9.40
N ILE A 152 6.93 11.52 8.07
CA ILE A 152 6.76 12.76 7.30
C ILE A 152 5.52 13.53 7.75
N ASP A 153 4.38 12.85 7.93
CA ASP A 153 3.15 13.47 8.45
C ASP A 153 3.34 14.00 9.88
N ARG A 154 3.98 13.21 10.75
CA ARG A 154 4.33 13.63 12.12
C ARG A 154 5.26 14.85 12.15
N LEU A 155 6.23 14.92 11.25
CA LEU A 155 7.13 16.08 11.15
C LEU A 155 6.36 17.36 10.84
N ARG A 156 5.37 17.29 9.94
CA ARG A 156 4.47 18.42 9.63
C ARG A 156 3.62 18.83 10.83
N ALA A 157 3.10 17.85 11.57
CA ALA A 157 2.22 18.08 12.71
C ALA A 157 2.95 18.63 13.96
N SER A 158 4.27 18.78 13.90
CA SER A 158 5.09 19.17 15.04
C SER A 158 5.13 20.68 15.26
N ASP A 159 5.27 21.07 16.52
CA ASP A 159 5.58 22.45 16.86
C ASP A 159 6.98 22.83 16.37
N TYR A 160 7.14 24.10 16.00
CA TYR A 160 8.42 24.65 15.56
C TYR A 160 8.56 26.12 15.95
N VAL A 161 9.80 26.52 16.21
CA VAL A 161 10.17 27.91 16.47
C VAL A 161 10.15 28.68 15.14
N PHE A 162 9.61 29.88 15.16
CA PHE A 162 9.60 30.80 14.03
C PHE A 162 9.85 32.23 14.52
N HIS A 163 10.42 33.06 13.64
CA HIS A 163 10.69 34.44 13.94
C HIS A 163 9.42 35.28 13.81
N GLN A 164 9.27 36.25 14.71
CA GLN A 164 8.17 37.19 14.73
C GLN A 164 8.71 38.61 14.99
N GLU A 165 8.39 39.55 14.11
CA GLU A 165 8.82 40.95 14.21
C GLU A 165 7.61 41.90 14.07
N LEU A 166 7.61 43.00 14.84
CA LEU A 166 6.63 44.07 14.69
C LEU A 166 7.18 45.15 13.74
N VAL A 167 6.68 45.19 12.51
CA VAL A 167 7.08 46.17 11.50
C VAL A 167 5.88 47.05 11.17
N ASN A 168 5.99 48.36 11.42
CA ASN A 168 4.94 49.35 11.17
C ASN A 168 3.57 48.98 11.76
N GLY A 169 3.56 48.43 12.99
CA GLY A 169 2.33 48.02 13.68
C GLY A 169 1.71 46.71 13.16
N ARG A 170 2.38 46.00 12.25
CA ARG A 170 1.98 44.67 11.76
C ARG A 170 2.97 43.62 12.23
N ILE A 171 2.45 42.47 12.60
CA ILE A 171 3.27 41.31 12.96
C ILE A 171 3.65 40.59 11.66
N LEU A 172 4.94 40.54 11.35
CA LEU A 172 5.50 39.72 10.28
C LEU A 172 6.09 38.44 10.90
N THR A 173 5.90 37.32 10.22
CA THR A 173 6.45 36.02 10.65
C THR A 173 7.04 35.26 9.48
N ASP A 174 8.02 34.40 9.76
CA ASP A 174 8.57 33.48 8.77
C ASP A 174 7.97 32.06 8.87
N LYS A 175 6.90 31.89 9.66
CA LYS A 175 6.17 30.63 9.86
C LYS A 175 5.90 29.90 8.55
N TYR A 176 5.41 30.62 7.55
CA TYR A 176 5.05 30.08 6.23
C TYR A 176 6.25 29.47 5.47
N ARG A 177 7.49 29.91 5.74
CA ARG A 177 8.68 29.28 5.15
C ARG A 177 8.83 27.83 5.62
N THR A 178 8.54 27.56 6.88
CA THR A 178 8.58 26.19 7.43
C THR A 178 7.44 25.33 6.86
N VAL A 179 6.24 25.90 6.70
CA VAL A 179 5.12 25.21 6.02
C VAL A 179 5.50 24.82 4.60
N LYS A 180 6.20 25.70 3.85
CA LYS A 180 6.72 25.39 2.51
C LYS A 180 7.74 24.24 2.51
N LEU A 181 8.59 24.15 3.54
CA LEU A 181 9.54 23.04 3.67
C LEU A 181 8.82 21.70 3.86
N PHE A 182 7.80 21.65 4.72
CA PHE A 182 6.95 20.47 4.86
C PHE A 182 6.26 20.12 3.55
N ASN A 183 5.64 21.09 2.87
CA ASN A 183 4.96 20.85 1.60
C ASN A 183 5.90 20.24 0.55
N ARG A 184 7.11 20.80 0.43
CA ARG A 184 8.11 20.29 -0.52
C ARG A 184 8.49 18.84 -0.22
N LEU A 185 8.64 18.48 1.05
CA LEU A 185 8.93 17.10 1.46
C LEU A 185 7.80 16.13 1.07
N HIS A 186 6.53 16.51 1.28
CA HIS A 186 5.40 15.69 0.85
C HIS A 186 5.33 15.54 -0.67
N VAL A 187 5.58 16.61 -1.43
CA VAL A 187 5.59 16.55 -2.91
C VAL A 187 6.70 15.62 -3.40
N ASN A 188 7.90 15.77 -2.87
CA ASN A 188 9.03 14.91 -3.22
C ASN A 188 8.77 13.44 -2.87
N PHE A 189 8.16 13.17 -1.71
CA PHE A 189 7.78 11.81 -1.35
C PHE A 189 6.70 11.23 -2.27
N ILE A 190 5.74 12.03 -2.74
CA ILE A 190 4.77 11.61 -3.77
C ILE A 190 5.51 11.22 -5.06
N GLU A 191 6.46 12.03 -5.53
CA GLU A 191 7.26 11.75 -6.74
C GLU A 191 8.07 10.45 -6.59
N THR A 192 8.70 10.24 -5.43
CA THR A 192 9.38 8.98 -5.08
C THR A 192 8.41 7.79 -5.12
N LEU A 193 7.23 7.89 -4.50
CA LEU A 193 6.23 6.82 -4.54
C LEU A 193 5.77 6.53 -5.98
N GLU A 194 5.52 7.56 -6.79
CA GLU A 194 5.20 7.40 -8.21
C GLU A 194 6.31 6.67 -8.98
N ASN A 195 7.58 6.92 -8.67
CA ASN A 195 8.69 6.17 -9.26
C ASN A 195 8.72 4.71 -8.80
N ILE A 196 8.49 4.44 -7.51
CA ILE A 196 8.42 3.07 -7.00
C ILE A 196 7.28 2.31 -7.68
N THR A 197 6.12 2.92 -7.91
CA THR A 197 5.00 2.24 -8.61
C THR A 197 5.33 1.82 -10.06
N LYS A 198 6.37 2.40 -10.67
CA LYS A 198 6.87 1.99 -11.99
C LYS A 198 7.74 0.73 -11.91
N ILE A 199 8.36 0.48 -10.75
CA ILE A 199 9.22 -0.66 -10.46
C ILE A 199 8.38 -1.82 -9.89
N ASP A 200 7.58 -1.55 -8.87
CA ASP A 200 6.80 -2.52 -8.13
C ASP A 200 5.38 -2.00 -7.89
N LYS A 201 4.39 -2.68 -8.48
CA LYS A 201 2.99 -2.29 -8.41
C LYS A 201 2.36 -2.90 -7.17
N GLN A 202 2.36 -2.13 -6.09
CA GLN A 202 1.72 -2.49 -4.83
C GLN A 202 0.57 -1.52 -4.50
N VAL A 203 -0.52 -2.06 -3.96
CA VAL A 203 -1.73 -1.28 -3.63
C VAL A 203 -1.42 -0.19 -2.60
N TYR A 204 -0.61 -0.51 -1.57
CA TYR A 204 -0.27 0.44 -0.50
C TYR A 204 0.42 1.71 -1.03
N LEU A 205 1.22 1.62 -2.09
CA LEU A 205 1.92 2.78 -2.67
C LEU A 205 0.92 3.82 -3.19
N TYR A 206 -0.16 3.38 -3.85
CA TYR A 206 -1.22 4.26 -4.31
C TYR A 206 -2.01 4.88 -3.16
N ASP A 207 -2.24 4.12 -2.09
CA ASP A 207 -2.88 4.63 -0.88
C ASP A 207 -2.04 5.69 -0.17
N LEU A 208 -0.70 5.51 -0.14
CA LEU A 208 0.22 6.52 0.39
C LEU A 208 0.25 7.78 -0.49
N ILE A 209 0.29 7.67 -1.82
CA ILE A 209 0.19 8.84 -2.72
C ILE A 209 -1.07 9.64 -2.41
N LYS A 210 -2.22 8.97 -2.32
CA LYS A 210 -3.51 9.62 -1.97
C LYS A 210 -3.43 10.32 -0.62
N LYS A 211 -2.94 9.64 0.41
CA LYS A 211 -2.76 10.20 1.76
C LYS A 211 -1.96 11.49 1.72
N HIS A 212 -0.79 11.49 1.05
CA HIS A 212 0.05 12.70 0.98
C HIS A 212 -0.58 13.82 0.15
N CYS A 213 -1.29 13.52 -0.93
CA CYS A 213 -2.07 14.52 -1.67
C CYS A 213 -3.18 15.14 -0.80
N ASP A 214 -3.95 14.33 -0.07
CA ASP A 214 -5.01 14.81 0.81
C ASP A 214 -4.46 15.67 1.97
N LEU A 215 -3.32 15.30 2.53
CA LEU A 215 -2.62 16.10 3.56
C LEU A 215 -2.18 17.46 3.01
N LEU A 216 -1.63 17.51 1.79
CA LEU A 216 -1.24 18.75 1.12
C LEU A 216 -2.45 19.62 0.81
N VAL A 217 -3.55 19.06 0.30
CA VAL A 217 -4.79 19.80 0.03
C VAL A 217 -5.35 20.39 1.32
N LYS A 218 -5.38 19.60 2.40
CA LYS A 218 -6.02 20.00 3.66
C LYS A 218 -5.22 21.01 4.45
N TYR A 219 -3.90 20.85 4.49
CA TYR A 219 -3.05 21.62 5.41
C TYR A 219 -2.00 22.46 4.70
N GLY A 220 -1.80 22.28 3.40
CA GLY A 220 -0.67 22.84 2.64
C GLY A 220 -0.65 24.35 2.48
N GLU A 221 -1.71 25.08 2.85
CA GLU A 221 -1.82 26.53 2.61
C GLU A 221 -1.49 26.88 1.14
N LEU A 222 -2.03 26.08 0.21
CA LEU A 222 -1.77 26.17 -1.23
C LEU A 222 -2.73 27.16 -1.89
N GLU A 223 -2.22 27.95 -2.85
CA GLU A 223 -3.07 28.82 -3.67
C GLU A 223 -3.87 28.03 -4.72
N ASN A 224 -3.33 26.90 -5.19
CA ASN A 224 -3.95 26.01 -6.17
C ASN A 224 -3.55 24.56 -5.89
N ASP A 225 -4.54 23.66 -5.82
CA ASP A 225 -4.39 22.25 -5.49
C ASP A 225 -4.84 21.31 -6.63
N SER A 226 -5.17 21.85 -7.81
CA SER A 226 -5.75 21.09 -8.93
C SER A 226 -4.88 19.92 -9.39
N ILE A 227 -3.56 20.11 -9.44
CA ILE A 227 -2.60 19.06 -9.80
C ILE A 227 -2.63 17.92 -8.77
N LEU A 228 -2.67 18.25 -7.47
CA LEU A 228 -2.71 17.26 -6.40
C LEU A 228 -4.00 16.44 -6.41
N ARG A 229 -5.14 17.10 -6.68
CA ARG A 229 -6.43 16.40 -6.83
C ARG A 229 -6.40 15.42 -8.00
N ARG A 230 -5.81 15.82 -9.13
CA ARG A 230 -5.64 14.94 -10.28
C ARG A 230 -4.75 13.73 -9.94
N ILE A 231 -3.58 13.95 -9.34
CA ILE A 231 -2.66 12.87 -8.93
C ILE A 231 -3.38 11.90 -7.98
N ARG A 232 -4.11 12.41 -6.99
CA ARG A 232 -4.90 11.61 -6.06
C ARG A 232 -5.95 10.76 -6.78
N ASP A 233 -6.70 11.35 -7.70
CA ASP A 233 -7.77 10.64 -8.42
C ASP A 233 -7.20 9.56 -9.36
N GLU A 234 -6.07 9.85 -10.02
CA GLU A 234 -5.31 8.89 -10.83
C GLU A 234 -4.80 7.73 -9.96
N ALA A 235 -4.20 8.03 -8.80
CA ALA A 235 -3.74 7.02 -7.84
C ALA A 235 -4.89 6.17 -7.30
N SER A 236 -6.05 6.74 -6.97
CA SER A 236 -7.23 5.97 -6.54
C SER A 236 -7.72 5.02 -7.63
N SER A 237 -7.84 5.52 -8.86
CA SER A 237 -8.27 4.68 -9.97
C SER A 237 -7.28 3.54 -10.24
N ALA A 238 -5.97 3.82 -10.19
CA ALA A 238 -4.93 2.82 -10.41
C ALA A 238 -4.89 1.77 -9.29
N GLY A 239 -4.93 2.22 -8.02
CA GLY A 239 -4.93 1.34 -6.85
C GLY A 239 -6.15 0.41 -6.80
N GLU A 240 -7.35 0.93 -7.07
CA GLU A 240 -8.58 0.14 -7.12
C GLU A 240 -8.53 -0.94 -8.22
N LYS A 241 -8.08 -0.57 -9.42
CA LYS A 241 -7.91 -1.52 -10.54
C LYS A 241 -6.91 -2.61 -10.18
N LEU A 242 -5.78 -2.23 -9.60
CA LEU A 242 -4.75 -3.17 -9.18
C LEU A 242 -5.27 -4.12 -8.09
N ALA A 243 -5.97 -3.62 -7.08
CA ALA A 243 -6.53 -4.43 -6.01
C ALA A 243 -7.54 -5.47 -6.54
N VAL A 244 -8.40 -5.07 -7.49
CA VAL A 244 -9.33 -5.99 -8.17
C VAL A 244 -8.57 -7.04 -8.98
N GLN A 245 -7.54 -6.64 -9.71
CA GLN A 245 -6.72 -7.55 -10.52
C GLN A 245 -5.99 -8.57 -9.64
N GLN A 246 -5.26 -8.13 -8.62
CA GLN A 246 -4.54 -9.01 -7.69
C GLN A 246 -5.51 -9.95 -6.94
N ARG A 247 -6.70 -9.47 -6.56
CA ARG A 247 -7.76 -10.30 -5.97
C ARG A 247 -8.19 -11.41 -6.94
N LYS A 248 -8.40 -11.07 -8.20
CA LYS A 248 -8.77 -12.04 -9.24
C LYS A 248 -7.66 -13.08 -9.42
N GLU A 249 -6.41 -12.65 -9.53
CA GLU A 249 -5.25 -13.54 -9.67
C GLU A 249 -5.11 -14.51 -8.49
N ARG A 250 -5.31 -14.05 -7.25
CA ARG A 250 -5.31 -14.93 -6.06
C ARG A 250 -6.42 -15.99 -6.10
N ILE A 251 -7.63 -15.58 -6.49
CA ILE A 251 -8.77 -16.50 -6.64
C ILE A 251 -8.47 -17.53 -7.73
N GLU A 252 -7.93 -17.10 -8.87
CA GLU A 252 -7.56 -17.98 -9.98
C GLU A 252 -6.45 -18.95 -9.58
N ALA A 253 -5.41 -18.49 -8.88
CA ALA A 253 -4.32 -19.33 -8.38
C ALA A 253 -4.82 -20.41 -7.41
N TYR A 254 -5.68 -20.04 -6.46
CA TYR A 254 -6.29 -21.01 -5.54
C TYR A 254 -7.06 -22.09 -6.32
N TRP A 255 -7.89 -21.67 -7.27
CA TRP A 255 -8.71 -22.61 -8.04
C TRP A 255 -7.92 -23.44 -9.07
N ALA A 256 -6.73 -23.00 -9.47
CA ALA A 256 -5.81 -23.81 -10.26
C ALA A 256 -5.28 -25.01 -9.45
N GLU A 257 -5.12 -24.86 -8.13
CA GLU A 257 -4.72 -25.95 -7.22
C GLU A 257 -5.93 -26.81 -6.76
N HIS A 258 -7.15 -26.29 -6.89
CA HIS A 258 -8.39 -26.91 -6.39
C HIS A 258 -9.42 -27.16 -7.52
N GLU A 259 -8.94 -27.62 -8.68
CA GLU A 259 -9.75 -27.72 -9.92
C GLU A 259 -10.98 -28.64 -9.76
N GLU A 260 -10.84 -29.78 -9.07
CA GLU A 260 -11.94 -30.75 -8.91
C GLU A 260 -13.04 -30.23 -7.97
N GLU A 261 -12.66 -29.53 -6.90
CA GLU A 261 -13.62 -28.84 -6.02
C GLU A 261 -14.34 -27.73 -6.80
N LYS A 262 -13.60 -26.96 -7.61
CA LYS A 262 -14.17 -25.92 -8.47
C LYS A 262 -15.23 -26.49 -9.41
N LYS A 263 -14.90 -27.55 -10.14
CA LYS A 263 -15.82 -28.22 -11.07
C LYS A 263 -17.07 -28.72 -10.37
N THR A 264 -16.93 -29.26 -9.16
CA THR A 264 -18.07 -29.73 -8.36
C THR A 264 -19.02 -28.58 -8.03
N LEU A 265 -18.49 -27.46 -7.54
CA LEU A 265 -19.27 -26.26 -7.23
C LEU A 265 -19.90 -25.62 -8.48
N GLU A 266 -19.17 -25.57 -9.59
CA GLU A 266 -19.68 -25.05 -10.87
C GLU A 266 -20.82 -25.92 -11.42
N ASN A 267 -20.69 -27.25 -11.35
CA ASN A 267 -21.74 -28.18 -11.75
C ASN A 267 -22.96 -28.07 -10.83
N GLU A 268 -22.76 -27.99 -9.51
CA GLU A 268 -23.85 -27.79 -8.54
C GLU A 268 -24.58 -26.47 -8.81
N LYS A 269 -23.83 -25.40 -9.07
CA LYS A 269 -24.39 -24.10 -9.44
C LYS A 269 -25.22 -24.18 -10.72
N ALA A 270 -24.72 -24.82 -11.77
CA ALA A 270 -25.46 -24.98 -13.03
C ALA A 270 -26.76 -25.78 -12.85
N GLN A 271 -26.73 -26.82 -12.00
CA GLN A 271 -27.94 -27.58 -11.64
C GLN A 271 -28.95 -26.71 -10.88
N LEU A 272 -28.49 -25.91 -9.92
CA LEU A 272 -29.36 -24.99 -9.17
C LEU A 272 -29.91 -23.87 -10.05
N GLU A 273 -29.16 -23.38 -11.04
CA GLU A 273 -29.64 -22.40 -12.01
C GLU A 273 -30.77 -22.97 -12.87
N SER A 274 -30.65 -24.22 -13.32
CA SER A 274 -31.75 -24.93 -14.01
C SER A 274 -32.98 -25.10 -13.11
N GLN A 275 -32.79 -25.49 -11.84
CA GLN A 275 -33.87 -25.58 -10.85
C GLN A 275 -34.52 -24.22 -10.57
N LEU A 276 -33.75 -23.13 -10.61
CA LEU A 276 -34.26 -21.78 -10.44
C LEU A 276 -35.18 -21.40 -11.60
N GLU A 277 -34.77 -21.66 -12.84
CA GLU A 277 -35.61 -21.40 -14.02
C GLU A 277 -36.92 -22.21 -13.98
N GLU A 278 -36.87 -23.45 -13.52
CA GLU A 278 -38.07 -24.28 -13.34
C GLU A 278 -38.98 -23.72 -12.24
N ALA A 279 -38.41 -23.40 -11.07
CA ALA A 279 -39.17 -22.82 -9.96
C ALA A 279 -39.77 -21.45 -10.30
N GLU A 280 -39.07 -20.62 -11.09
CA GLU A 280 -39.60 -19.35 -11.60
C GLU A 280 -40.76 -19.57 -12.57
N ARG A 281 -40.65 -20.55 -13.48
CA ARG A 281 -41.75 -20.95 -14.37
C ARG A 281 -42.97 -21.45 -13.59
N GLU A 282 -42.78 -22.27 -12.56
CA GLU A 282 -43.88 -22.74 -11.72
C GLU A 282 -44.56 -21.58 -10.97
N LYS A 283 -43.78 -20.62 -10.49
CA LYS A 283 -44.29 -19.42 -9.82
C LYS A 283 -45.15 -18.55 -10.76
N GLU A 284 -44.76 -18.43 -12.02
CA GLU A 284 -45.53 -17.67 -13.02
C GLU A 284 -46.82 -18.39 -13.45
N ASN A 285 -46.81 -19.72 -13.42
CA ASN A 285 -47.90 -20.59 -13.88
C ASN A 285 -48.68 -21.26 -12.74
N VAL A 286 -48.75 -20.63 -11.57
CA VAL A 286 -49.55 -21.15 -10.45
C VAL A 286 -51.01 -21.32 -10.91
N PRO A 287 -51.63 -22.50 -10.72
CA PRO A 287 -53.02 -22.74 -11.11
C PRO A 287 -53.95 -21.64 -10.57
N GLY A 288 -54.78 -21.06 -11.44
CA GLY A 288 -55.66 -19.93 -11.11
C GLY A 288 -55.06 -18.54 -11.35
N MET A 289 -53.76 -18.39 -11.63
CA MET A 289 -53.17 -17.12 -12.06
C MET A 289 -53.73 -16.64 -13.41
N GLU A 290 -53.87 -17.55 -14.39
CA GLU A 290 -54.45 -17.20 -15.70
C GLU A 290 -55.92 -16.80 -15.58
N ASP A 291 -56.69 -17.50 -14.75
CA ASP A 291 -58.08 -17.16 -14.47
C ASP A 291 -58.22 -15.80 -13.78
N ILE A 292 -57.33 -15.47 -12.83
CA ILE A 292 -57.28 -14.15 -12.21
C ILE A 292 -56.98 -13.07 -13.25
N LYS A 293 -56.00 -13.29 -14.15
CA LYS A 293 -55.70 -12.35 -15.26
C LYS A 293 -56.92 -12.15 -16.15
N ALA A 294 -57.60 -13.22 -16.53
CA ALA A 294 -58.82 -13.14 -17.35
C ALA A 294 -59.96 -12.38 -16.64
N LEU A 295 -60.13 -12.59 -15.33
CA LEU A 295 -61.10 -11.82 -14.53
C LEU A 295 -60.72 -10.35 -14.40
N GLU A 296 -59.43 -10.02 -14.27
CA GLU A 296 -58.93 -8.64 -14.26
C GLU A 296 -59.19 -7.93 -15.60
N GLU A 297 -58.97 -8.62 -16.72
CA GLU A 297 -59.30 -8.12 -18.06
C GLU A 297 -60.81 -7.90 -18.22
N ARG A 298 -61.64 -8.86 -17.79
CA ARG A 298 -63.10 -8.72 -17.81
C ARG A 298 -63.58 -7.54 -16.96
N LYS A 299 -63.03 -7.39 -15.75
CA LYS A 299 -63.32 -6.27 -14.86
C LYS A 299 -63.01 -4.94 -15.55
N LYS A 300 -61.84 -4.82 -16.16
CA LYS A 300 -61.43 -3.63 -16.91
C LYS A 300 -62.38 -3.33 -18.06
N GLY A 301 -62.78 -4.35 -18.83
CA GLY A 301 -63.76 -4.20 -19.91
C GLY A 301 -65.12 -3.68 -19.41
N LEU A 302 -65.59 -4.17 -18.26
CA LEU A 302 -66.82 -3.68 -17.62
C LEU A 302 -66.67 -2.24 -17.12
N GLU A 303 -65.53 -1.87 -16.53
CA GLU A 303 -65.21 -0.50 -16.10
C GLU A 303 -65.24 0.46 -17.31
N ASP A 304 -64.61 0.08 -18.42
CA ASP A 304 -64.64 0.85 -19.67
C ASP A 304 -66.06 0.99 -20.26
N GLU A 305 -66.92 -0.02 -20.10
CA GLU A 305 -68.31 0.03 -20.52
C GLU A 305 -69.15 0.97 -19.64
N VAL A 306 -68.93 0.96 -18.32
CA VAL A 306 -69.59 1.86 -17.37
C VAL A 306 -69.29 3.33 -17.72
N ASP A 307 -68.05 3.63 -18.08
CA ASP A 307 -67.63 4.98 -18.48
C ASP A 307 -68.30 5.45 -19.78
N ARG A 308 -68.69 4.51 -20.65
CA ARG A 308 -69.41 4.79 -21.91
C ARG A 308 -70.92 4.94 -21.74
N ILE A 309 -71.49 4.58 -20.57
CA ILE A 309 -72.93 4.66 -20.34
C ILE A 309 -73.36 6.12 -20.10
N ALA A 310 -74.34 6.59 -20.88
CA ALA A 310 -74.92 7.92 -20.72
C ALA A 310 -75.58 8.12 -19.34
N PHE A 311 -75.39 9.30 -18.75
CA PHE A 311 -75.81 9.65 -17.38
C PHE A 311 -77.26 9.28 -17.02
N PHE A 312 -78.19 9.37 -17.98
CA PHE A 312 -79.61 9.09 -17.76
C PHE A 312 -79.95 7.59 -17.64
N LYS A 313 -79.03 6.68 -17.98
CA LYS A 313 -79.22 5.23 -17.91
C LYS A 313 -78.78 4.62 -16.56
N ILE A 314 -79.28 5.20 -15.47
CA ILE A 314 -78.86 4.88 -14.09
C ILE A 314 -79.04 3.38 -13.75
N ARG A 315 -80.11 2.73 -14.23
CA ARG A 315 -80.34 1.29 -13.97
C ARG A 315 -79.31 0.40 -14.66
N GLU A 316 -78.95 0.73 -15.91
CA GLU A 316 -77.95 -0.01 -16.69
C GLU A 316 -76.56 0.16 -16.07
N LYS A 317 -76.22 1.39 -15.66
CA LYS A 317 -74.98 1.69 -14.94
C LYS A 317 -74.87 0.91 -13.63
N LYS A 318 -75.90 0.94 -12.78
CA LYS A 318 -75.94 0.19 -11.51
C LYS A 318 -75.81 -1.33 -11.71
N ALA A 319 -76.38 -1.89 -12.77
CA ALA A 319 -76.27 -3.31 -13.07
C ALA A 319 -74.81 -3.70 -13.38
N LYS A 320 -74.11 -2.92 -14.20
CA LYS A 320 -72.68 -3.16 -14.49
C LYS A 320 -71.77 -2.88 -13.30
N GLU A 321 -72.08 -1.87 -12.48
CA GLU A 321 -71.37 -1.63 -11.21
C GLU A 321 -71.49 -2.84 -10.27
N GLN A 322 -72.66 -3.50 -10.21
CA GLN A 322 -72.83 -4.74 -9.46
C GLN A 322 -71.99 -5.88 -10.05
N GLU A 323 -71.98 -6.06 -11.37
CA GLU A 323 -71.14 -7.07 -12.03
C GLU A 323 -69.63 -6.85 -11.76
N ILE A 324 -69.18 -5.59 -11.74
CA ILE A 324 -67.79 -5.25 -11.39
C ILE A 324 -67.49 -5.67 -9.95
N GLU A 325 -68.39 -5.44 -9.01
CA GLU A 325 -68.20 -5.80 -7.60
C GLU A 325 -68.20 -7.32 -7.39
N ASP A 326 -69.05 -8.04 -8.11
CA ASP A 326 -69.06 -9.51 -8.10
C ASP A 326 -67.73 -10.08 -8.65
N VAL A 327 -67.23 -9.50 -9.76
CA VAL A 327 -65.93 -9.89 -10.34
C VAL A 327 -64.78 -9.52 -9.39
N ARG A 328 -64.81 -8.36 -8.73
CA ARG A 328 -63.81 -7.95 -7.72
C ARG A 328 -63.76 -8.93 -6.55
N THR A 329 -64.92 -9.30 -6.03
CA THR A 329 -65.04 -10.27 -4.94
C THR A 329 -64.44 -11.62 -5.36
N ARG A 330 -64.75 -12.08 -6.56
CA ARG A 330 -64.20 -13.34 -7.09
C ARG A 330 -62.69 -13.30 -7.32
N ILE A 331 -62.15 -12.19 -7.82
CA ILE A 331 -60.70 -11.98 -7.93
C ILE A 331 -60.05 -12.07 -6.54
N TYR A 332 -60.64 -11.43 -5.54
CA TYR A 332 -60.12 -11.45 -4.16
C TYR A 332 -60.11 -12.88 -3.59
N GLU A 333 -61.22 -13.61 -3.68
CA GLU A 333 -61.33 -14.99 -3.20
C GLU A 333 -60.35 -15.93 -3.92
N MET A 334 -60.20 -15.78 -5.25
CA MET A 334 -59.22 -16.57 -6.00
C MET A 334 -57.78 -16.23 -5.59
N LYS A 335 -57.45 -14.95 -5.43
CA LYS A 335 -56.12 -14.53 -4.95
C LYS A 335 -55.82 -15.09 -3.56
N GLU A 336 -56.80 -15.08 -2.66
CA GLU A 336 -56.66 -15.66 -1.32
C GLU A 336 -56.47 -17.18 -1.38
N SER A 337 -57.23 -17.87 -2.25
CA SER A 337 -57.11 -19.31 -2.47
C SER A 337 -55.76 -19.73 -3.04
N ILE A 338 -55.17 -18.95 -3.95
CA ILE A 338 -53.88 -19.29 -4.57
C ILE A 338 -52.68 -18.74 -3.79
N ALA A 339 -52.89 -17.81 -2.85
CA ALA A 339 -51.81 -17.17 -2.08
C ALA A 339 -50.88 -18.16 -1.36
N PRO A 340 -51.34 -19.30 -0.79
CA PRO A 340 -50.44 -20.32 -0.24
C PRO A 340 -49.49 -20.90 -1.30
N ALA A 341 -50.02 -21.30 -2.47
CA ALA A 341 -49.23 -21.88 -3.56
C ALA A 341 -48.24 -20.86 -4.15
N VAL A 342 -48.65 -19.60 -4.29
CA VAL A 342 -47.76 -18.51 -4.71
C VAL A 342 -46.62 -18.29 -3.70
N ARG A 343 -46.91 -18.31 -2.40
CA ARG A 343 -45.90 -18.19 -1.34
C ARG A 343 -44.93 -19.37 -1.35
N GLU A 344 -45.43 -20.59 -1.46
CA GLU A 344 -44.60 -21.79 -1.54
C GLU A 344 -43.67 -21.77 -2.75
N ALA A 345 -44.16 -21.36 -3.93
CA ALA A 345 -43.33 -21.17 -5.11
C ALA A 345 -42.29 -20.04 -4.91
N GLN A 346 -42.65 -18.94 -4.26
CA GLN A 346 -41.71 -17.87 -3.90
C GLN A 346 -40.62 -18.33 -2.92
N ASP A 347 -40.97 -19.11 -1.90
CA ASP A 347 -40.04 -19.64 -0.91
C ASP A 347 -39.03 -20.59 -1.56
N ARG A 348 -39.48 -21.43 -2.50
CA ARG A 348 -38.60 -22.29 -3.30
C ARG A 348 -37.61 -21.49 -4.14
N VAL A 349 -38.07 -20.47 -4.86
CA VAL A 349 -37.20 -19.54 -5.61
C VAL A 349 -36.17 -18.89 -4.69
N TYR A 350 -36.59 -18.38 -3.53
CA TYR A 350 -35.67 -17.76 -2.56
C TYR A 350 -34.62 -18.76 -2.04
N ALA A 351 -35.04 -19.98 -1.69
CA ALA A 351 -34.14 -21.01 -1.19
C ALA A 351 -33.07 -21.40 -2.22
N VAL A 352 -33.45 -21.57 -3.49
CA VAL A 352 -32.51 -21.88 -4.57
C VAL A 352 -31.56 -20.70 -4.83
N ARG A 353 -32.08 -19.47 -4.92
CA ARG A 353 -31.25 -18.26 -5.08
C ARG A 353 -30.22 -18.11 -3.96
N ARG A 354 -30.61 -18.42 -2.72
CA ARG A 354 -29.69 -18.38 -1.57
C ARG A 354 -28.53 -19.37 -1.75
N LYS A 355 -28.81 -20.61 -2.15
CA LYS A 355 -27.76 -21.61 -2.39
C LYS A 355 -26.82 -21.19 -3.53
N ILE A 356 -27.36 -20.68 -4.64
CA ILE A 356 -26.55 -20.13 -5.75
C ILE A 356 -25.65 -18.99 -5.26
N ALA A 357 -26.17 -18.11 -4.41
CA ALA A 357 -25.40 -17.02 -3.84
C ALA A 357 -24.28 -17.51 -2.92
N ASP A 358 -24.53 -18.54 -2.10
CA ASP A 358 -23.53 -19.15 -1.22
C ASP A 358 -22.40 -19.82 -2.02
N ILE A 359 -22.73 -20.59 -3.07
CA ILE A 359 -21.72 -21.17 -3.98
C ILE A 359 -20.95 -20.07 -4.72
N THR A 360 -21.64 -19.04 -5.22
CA THR A 360 -20.98 -17.92 -5.90
C THR A 360 -20.03 -17.17 -4.97
N ARG A 361 -20.39 -17.01 -3.69
CA ARG A 361 -19.51 -16.43 -2.67
C ARG A 361 -18.26 -17.28 -2.48
N GLU A 362 -18.39 -18.60 -2.41
CA GLU A 362 -17.24 -19.50 -2.25
C GLU A 362 -16.33 -19.53 -3.47
N LEU A 363 -16.90 -19.54 -4.67
CA LEU A 363 -16.17 -19.44 -5.94
C LEU A 363 -15.40 -18.13 -6.09
N THR A 364 -15.91 -17.03 -5.50
CA THR A 364 -15.31 -15.69 -5.62
C THR A 364 -14.59 -15.23 -4.34
N LYS A 365 -14.38 -16.11 -3.38
CA LYS A 365 -13.76 -15.81 -2.08
C LYS A 365 -12.28 -15.52 -2.23
N ASP A 366 -11.83 -14.36 -1.76
CA ASP A 366 -10.41 -14.01 -1.69
C ASP A 366 -9.78 -14.76 -0.50
N ARG A 367 -8.87 -15.69 -0.79
CA ARG A 367 -8.15 -16.50 0.20
C ARG A 367 -6.71 -15.98 0.27
N ARG A 368 -6.49 -14.93 1.05
CA ARG A 368 -5.14 -14.43 1.34
C ARG A 368 -4.40 -15.50 2.15
N GLN A 369 -3.22 -15.93 1.69
CA GLN A 369 -2.31 -16.68 2.55
C GLN A 369 -1.88 -15.71 3.66
N GLU A 370 -2.20 -16.03 4.92
CA GLU A 370 -1.76 -15.25 6.10
C GLU A 370 -0.25 -15.33 6.30
#